data_AF-A0A9P3LMD3-F1
#
_entry.id   AF-A0A9P3LMD3-F1
#
_cell.length_a   1.000
_cell.length_b   1.000
_cell.length_c   1.000
_cell.angle_alpha   90.00
_cell.angle_beta   90.00
_cell.angle_gamma   90.00
#
_symmetry.space_group_name_H-M   'P 1'
#
loop_
_entity.id
_entity.type
_entity.pdbx_description
1 polymer ?
#
loop_
_entity_poly.entity_id
_entity_poly.type
_entity_poly.pdbx_seq_one_letter_code
_entity_poly.pdbx_strand_id
1 'polypeptide(L)'
;MRPGQSAEREKLPISTLFDVLNLLPNIHGLHLERCALCILSDPHDHQQHPPLVFPKRAVYDLQTLTFHGIIGKTAIQAITVLLSRFKYIGSLTFAGIHTTRWPLDSPLSFLFPLDGLAIESLTLEHQSMDPDSEVDGSEEVMQVLCHELQAHADLGALRELVVDVLTTELLDLASAAPHLEHINCVATSTAPPVDSARHRVALRRLTLVVPVLLRGDLGLYGASPLADLAAHLRALAVFGAAEIAICVHLCMLPSEPGEDELDVDVAVQFTLNMLEPEWHEVGEALGYYASLRMLTLEVRNMTYMPDQAYDTLLGAAAAHNLPVKYADMLRLV
;
A
#
# COMPACT_ATOMS: atom_id res chain seq x y z
N MET A 1 -2.51 4.03 38.23
CA MET A 1 -1.59 3.50 37.20
C MET A 1 -0.69 4.64 36.75
N ARG A 2 0.63 4.45 36.66
CA ARG A 2 1.53 5.49 36.15
C ARG A 2 1.55 5.43 34.61
N PRO A 3 1.65 6.56 33.91
CA PRO A 3 1.94 6.58 32.47
C PRO A 3 3.40 6.13 32.28
N GLY A 4 3.67 5.23 31.32
CA GLY A 4 5.03 4.86 30.92
C GLY A 4 5.45 3.40 31.10
N GLN A 5 4.57 2.49 31.51
CA GLN A 5 4.83 1.06 31.29
C GLN A 5 4.27 0.67 29.92
N SER A 6 5.12 0.65 28.89
CA SER A 6 4.79 -0.11 27.68
C SER A 6 4.56 -1.54 28.14
N ALA A 7 3.36 -2.08 27.97
CA ALA A 7 3.13 -3.50 28.14
C ALA A 7 4.20 -4.22 27.30
N GLU A 8 5.11 -4.95 27.95
CA GLU A 8 6.08 -5.79 27.24
C GLU A 8 5.28 -6.76 26.40
N ARG A 9 5.19 -6.48 25.10
CA ARG A 9 4.43 -7.31 24.17
C ARG A 9 5.12 -8.67 24.08
N GLU A 10 4.31 -9.73 24.13
CA GLU A 10 4.78 -11.11 24.07
C GLU A 10 5.60 -11.33 22.79
N LYS A 11 6.84 -11.80 22.95
CA LYS A 11 7.71 -12.14 21.83
C LYS A 11 7.24 -13.47 21.25
N LEU A 12 7.11 -13.54 19.93
CA LEU A 12 6.74 -14.75 19.20
C LEU A 12 7.99 -15.33 18.52
N PRO A 13 8.54 -16.45 19.05
CA PRO A 13 9.64 -17.14 18.40
C PRO A 13 9.22 -17.73 17.06
N ILE A 14 10.10 -17.60 16.06
CA ILE A 14 9.85 -18.14 14.72
C ILE A 14 9.75 -19.67 14.68
N SER A 15 10.39 -20.36 15.63
CA SER A 15 10.27 -21.80 15.83
C SER A 15 8.81 -22.22 16.02
N THR A 16 8.04 -21.45 16.79
CA THR A 16 6.61 -21.69 17.01
C THR A 16 5.82 -21.66 15.70
N LEU A 17 6.15 -20.72 14.80
CA LEU A 17 5.51 -20.65 13.48
C LEU A 17 5.85 -21.87 12.63
N PHE A 18 7.09 -22.35 12.69
CA PHE A 18 7.47 -23.58 11.98
C PHE A 18 6.75 -24.81 12.51
N ASP A 19 6.57 -24.91 13.83
CA ASP A 19 5.80 -25.99 14.43
C ASP A 19 4.35 -25.97 13.93
N VAL A 20 3.73 -24.78 13.85
CA VAL A 20 2.39 -24.62 13.28
C VAL A 20 2.34 -25.06 11.82
N LEU A 21 3.28 -24.62 10.98
CA LEU A 21 3.35 -25.02 9.56
C LEU A 21 3.53 -26.53 9.39
N ASN A 22 4.37 -27.16 10.24
CA ASN A 22 4.59 -28.60 10.22
C ASN A 22 3.34 -29.39 10.64
N LEU A 23 2.56 -28.87 11.60
CA LEU A 23 1.33 -29.49 12.08
C LEU A 23 0.15 -29.29 11.11
N LEU A 24 0.17 -28.21 10.33
CA LEU A 24 -0.89 -27.81 9.41
C LEU A 24 -0.37 -27.74 7.96
N PRO A 25 -0.11 -28.88 7.30
CA PRO A 25 0.50 -28.91 5.97
C PRO A 25 -0.38 -28.31 4.85
N ASN A 26 -1.68 -28.11 5.10
CA ASN A 26 -2.64 -27.51 4.17
C ASN A 26 -3.05 -26.09 4.58
N ILE A 27 -2.25 -25.41 5.40
CA ILE A 27 -2.54 -24.02 5.76
C ILE A 27 -2.51 -23.14 4.50
N HIS A 28 -3.61 -22.42 4.25
CA HIS A 28 -3.72 -21.54 3.09
C HIS A 28 -3.24 -20.12 3.38
N GLY A 29 -3.31 -19.70 4.65
CA GLY A 29 -3.00 -18.33 5.04
C GLY A 29 -2.39 -18.24 6.43
N LEU A 30 -1.45 -17.31 6.59
CA LEU A 30 -0.87 -16.95 7.87
C LEU A 30 -0.98 -15.43 8.06
N HIS A 31 -1.67 -15.03 9.13
CA HIS A 31 -1.87 -13.62 9.47
C HIS A 31 -1.23 -13.35 10.82
N LEU A 32 -0.20 -12.52 10.83
CA LEU A 32 0.58 -12.16 12.02
C LEU A 32 0.30 -10.70 12.33
N GLU A 33 -0.47 -10.47 13.40
CA GLU A 33 -0.89 -9.14 13.79
C GLU A 33 -0.23 -8.72 15.11
N ARG A 34 0.40 -7.54 15.14
CA ARG A 34 0.95 -6.87 16.32
C ARG A 34 1.94 -7.71 17.13
N CYS A 35 2.54 -8.74 16.53
CA CYS A 35 3.48 -9.66 17.15
C CYS A 35 4.92 -9.10 17.14
N ALA A 36 5.68 -9.36 18.20
CA ALA A 36 7.12 -9.12 18.24
C ALA A 36 7.88 -10.36 17.76
N LEU A 37 8.13 -10.48 16.45
CA LEU A 37 8.80 -11.63 15.87
C LEU A 37 10.28 -11.68 16.27
N CYS A 38 10.73 -12.84 16.74
CA CYS A 38 12.13 -13.06 17.11
C CYS A 38 12.65 -14.42 16.63
N ILE A 39 13.96 -14.48 16.39
CA ILE A 39 14.63 -15.71 15.95
C ILE A 39 14.88 -16.66 17.14
N LEU A 40 15.09 -16.10 18.34
CA LEU A 40 15.42 -16.85 19.55
C LEU A 40 14.19 -17.06 20.44
N SER A 41 14.14 -18.22 21.09
CA SER A 41 13.26 -18.47 22.22
C SER A 41 14.08 -18.14 23.49
N ASP A 42 13.65 -17.16 24.28
CA ASP A 42 14.12 -16.86 25.66
C ASP A 42 15.34 -15.88 25.86
N PRO A 43 15.19 -14.79 26.65
CA PRO A 43 16.28 -13.90 27.05
C PRO A 43 17.29 -14.46 28.09
N HIS A 44 17.14 -15.70 28.55
CA HIS A 44 18.14 -16.33 29.44
C HIS A 44 19.22 -17.17 28.74
N ASP A 45 19.23 -17.22 27.41
CA ASP A 45 20.24 -17.93 26.63
C ASP A 45 21.50 -17.07 26.40
N HIS A 46 22.37 -17.01 27.43
CA HIS A 46 23.76 -16.58 27.29
C HIS A 46 24.72 -17.71 26.89
N GLN A 47 24.21 -18.81 26.36
CA GLN A 47 25.04 -19.91 25.86
C GLN A 47 25.28 -19.71 24.37
N GLN A 48 26.55 -19.79 23.97
CA GLN A 48 27.03 -19.78 22.60
C GLN A 48 26.13 -20.66 21.73
N HIS A 49 25.20 -20.03 20.99
CA HIS A 49 24.31 -20.78 20.14
C HIS A 49 25.15 -21.44 19.03
N PRO A 50 25.01 -22.75 18.80
CA PRO A 50 25.47 -23.34 17.55
C PRO A 50 24.81 -22.58 16.37
N PRO A 51 25.43 -22.55 15.18
CA PRO A 51 24.82 -21.89 14.02
C PRO A 51 23.37 -22.36 13.90
N LEU A 52 22.42 -21.45 13.65
CA LEU A 52 21.01 -21.77 13.46
C LEU A 52 20.88 -22.80 12.31
N VAL A 53 20.90 -24.08 12.65
CA VAL A 53 20.70 -25.17 11.70
C VAL A 53 19.19 -25.33 11.59
N PHE A 54 18.59 -24.51 10.73
CA PHE A 54 17.24 -24.74 10.28
C PHE A 54 17.22 -26.05 9.49
N PRO A 55 16.50 -27.10 9.93
CA PRO A 55 16.48 -28.38 9.22
C PRO A 55 16.03 -28.15 7.77
N LYS A 56 16.74 -28.75 6.83
CA LYS A 56 16.42 -28.67 5.40
C LYS A 56 15.05 -29.29 5.12
N ARG A 57 14.20 -28.50 4.45
CA ARG A 57 13.17 -28.91 3.46
C ARG A 57 11.84 -29.46 3.98
N ALA A 58 11.07 -28.64 4.70
CA ALA A 58 9.69 -28.47 4.30
C ALA A 58 9.62 -27.09 3.64
N VAL A 59 9.30 -27.07 2.35
CA VAL A 59 9.07 -25.84 1.60
C VAL A 59 7.57 -25.81 1.31
N TYR A 60 6.93 -24.75 1.78
CA TYR A 60 5.49 -24.59 1.75
C TYR A 60 5.07 -23.68 0.59
N ASP A 61 3.85 -23.88 0.13
CA ASP A 61 3.14 -22.92 -0.70
C ASP A 61 2.05 -22.30 0.16
N LEU A 62 1.89 -20.98 0.10
CA LEU A 62 0.90 -20.26 0.88
C LEU A 62 0.10 -19.34 -0.04
N GLN A 63 -1.22 -19.28 0.13
CA GLN A 63 -2.02 -18.35 -0.65
C GLN A 63 -1.89 -16.93 -0.11
N THR A 64 -1.88 -16.75 1.22
CA THR A 64 -1.82 -15.43 1.86
C THR A 64 -0.83 -15.39 3.04
N LEU A 65 0.08 -14.41 3.04
CA LEU A 65 0.94 -14.09 4.17
C LEU A 65 0.78 -12.62 4.52
N THR A 66 0.26 -12.32 5.71
CA THR A 66 0.06 -10.95 6.16
C THR A 66 0.86 -10.67 7.43
N PHE A 67 1.65 -9.62 7.39
CA PHE A 67 2.34 -9.02 8.52
C PHE A 67 1.68 -7.67 8.81
N HIS A 68 0.88 -7.57 9.87
CA HIS A 68 0.22 -6.31 10.25
C HIS A 68 0.81 -5.77 11.56
N GLY A 69 1.44 -4.61 11.52
CA GLY A 69 1.96 -3.95 12.72
C GLY A 69 2.98 -4.78 13.49
N ILE A 70 3.77 -5.61 12.80
CA ILE A 70 4.89 -6.35 13.37
C ILE A 70 5.86 -5.36 14.03
N ILE A 71 6.51 -5.77 15.12
CA ILE A 71 7.38 -4.89 15.90
C ILE A 71 8.72 -5.57 16.22
N GLY A 72 9.75 -4.77 16.46
CA GLY A 72 11.00 -5.20 17.08
C GLY A 72 12.22 -5.19 16.14
N LYS A 73 13.40 -4.98 16.73
CA LYS A 73 14.68 -4.80 16.02
C LYS A 73 15.11 -5.99 15.16
N THR A 74 14.65 -7.20 15.50
CA THR A 74 14.98 -8.44 14.78
C THR A 74 13.89 -8.86 13.79
N ALA A 75 12.85 -8.04 13.60
CA ALA A 75 11.68 -8.42 12.81
C ALA A 75 12.03 -8.78 11.37
N ILE A 76 12.87 -7.99 10.68
CA ILE A 76 13.29 -8.27 9.30
C ILE A 76 14.03 -9.60 9.19
N GLN A 77 14.94 -9.87 10.12
CA GLN A 77 15.69 -11.12 10.12
C GLN A 77 14.77 -12.32 10.37
N ALA A 78 13.80 -12.19 11.30
CA ALA A 78 12.78 -13.21 11.52
C ALA A 78 11.88 -13.38 10.27
N ILE A 79 11.43 -12.30 9.65
CA ILE A 79 10.65 -12.34 8.40
C ILE A 79 11.44 -13.07 7.32
N THR A 80 12.73 -12.76 7.14
CA THR A 80 13.60 -13.46 6.19
C THR A 80 13.61 -14.97 6.45
N VAL A 81 13.77 -15.35 7.71
CA VAL A 81 13.79 -16.75 8.15
C VAL A 81 12.47 -17.45 7.91
N LEU A 82 11.36 -16.73 8.02
CA LEU A 82 10.04 -17.27 7.72
C LEU A 82 9.86 -17.42 6.21
N LEU A 83 10.20 -16.39 5.44
CA LEU A 83 10.07 -16.36 3.98
C LEU A 83 10.88 -17.46 3.28
N SER A 84 12.07 -17.83 3.79
CA SER A 84 12.85 -18.93 3.20
C SER A 84 12.24 -20.32 3.36
N ARG A 85 11.11 -20.45 4.08
CA ARG A 85 10.33 -21.68 4.13
C ARG A 85 9.29 -21.78 3.03
N PHE A 86 9.08 -20.73 2.24
CA PHE A 86 8.10 -20.74 1.18
C PHE A 86 8.77 -20.80 -0.19
N LYS A 87 8.16 -21.56 -1.10
CA LYS A 87 8.49 -21.52 -2.54
C LYS A 87 7.57 -20.54 -3.26
N TYR A 88 6.35 -20.43 -2.79
CA TYR A 88 5.33 -19.63 -3.43
C TYR A 88 4.44 -18.96 -2.38
N ILE A 89 4.18 -17.67 -2.59
CA ILE A 89 3.22 -16.88 -1.83
C ILE A 89 2.30 -16.18 -2.84
N GLY A 90 1.00 -16.48 -2.80
CA GLY A 90 0.03 -15.80 -3.67
C GLY A 90 -0.03 -14.30 -3.37
N SER A 91 -0.30 -13.94 -2.13
CA SER A 91 -0.36 -12.56 -1.68
C SER A 91 0.50 -12.36 -0.43
N LEU A 92 1.48 -11.45 -0.53
CA LEU A 92 2.34 -11.02 0.56
C LEU A 92 1.98 -9.58 0.96
N THR A 93 1.51 -9.39 2.18
CA THR A 93 1.10 -8.08 2.69
C THR A 93 1.93 -7.67 3.89
N PHE A 94 2.54 -6.49 3.82
CA PHE A 94 3.10 -5.79 4.97
C PHE A 94 2.25 -4.55 5.24
N ALA A 95 1.50 -4.55 6.33
CA ALA A 95 0.59 -3.47 6.72
C ALA A 95 0.99 -2.87 8.06
N GLY A 96 0.68 -1.59 8.27
CA GLY A 96 0.97 -0.88 9.52
C GLY A 96 2.47 -0.74 9.79
N ILE A 97 3.26 -0.50 8.73
CA ILE A 97 4.71 -0.31 8.80
C ILE A 97 5.00 1.05 9.45
N HIS A 98 5.71 1.09 10.58
CA HIS A 98 6.06 2.34 11.27
C HIS A 98 7.45 2.25 11.91
N THR A 99 8.31 3.26 11.74
CA THR A 99 9.70 3.25 12.25
C THR A 99 9.82 3.24 13.76
N THR A 100 8.91 3.92 14.47
CA THR A 100 8.82 3.84 15.94
C THR A 100 8.68 2.39 16.43
N ARG A 101 8.18 1.49 15.58
CA ARG A 101 8.03 0.06 15.84
C ARG A 101 9.14 -0.80 15.19
N TRP A 102 9.89 -0.22 14.26
CA TRP A 102 11.00 -0.83 13.50
C TRP A 102 12.25 0.06 13.61
N PRO A 103 13.00 -0.02 14.72
CA PRO A 103 14.16 0.85 14.92
C PRO A 103 15.23 0.58 13.87
N LEU A 104 15.59 1.61 13.10
CA LEU A 104 16.57 1.57 12.00
C LEU A 104 18.02 1.35 12.48
N ASP A 105 18.27 1.41 13.79
CA ASP A 105 19.56 1.15 14.42
C ASP A 105 19.98 -0.34 14.43
N SER A 106 19.34 -1.18 13.61
CA SER A 106 19.71 -2.59 13.35
C SER A 106 19.84 -2.82 11.84
N PRO A 107 20.68 -3.78 11.38
CA PRO A 107 20.83 -4.05 9.95
C PRO A 107 19.49 -4.54 9.38
N LEU A 108 18.86 -3.67 8.60
CA LEU A 108 17.69 -3.99 7.81
C LEU A 108 18.19 -4.70 6.54
N SER A 109 18.57 -5.97 6.67
CA SER A 109 18.93 -6.79 5.51
C SER A 109 18.54 -8.23 5.75
N PHE A 110 18.23 -8.94 4.67
CA PHE A 110 17.94 -10.36 4.73
C PHE A 110 19.20 -11.14 5.13
N LEU A 111 19.03 -12.13 5.99
CA LEU A 111 20.11 -12.99 6.47
C LEU A 111 20.66 -13.93 5.39
N PHE A 112 19.87 -14.21 4.36
CA PHE A 112 20.20 -15.12 3.26
C PHE A 112 19.29 -14.87 2.06
N PRO A 113 19.71 -15.32 0.86
CA PRO A 113 18.86 -15.32 -0.34
C PRO A 113 17.54 -16.11 -0.14
N LEU A 114 16.47 -15.66 -0.79
CA LEU A 114 15.17 -16.33 -0.82
C LEU A 114 15.06 -17.18 -2.10
N ASP A 115 15.99 -18.14 -2.23
CA ASP A 115 16.18 -18.95 -3.45
C ASP A 115 14.86 -19.54 -3.99
N GLY A 116 14.35 -18.95 -5.07
CA GLY A 116 13.16 -19.43 -5.77
C GLY A 116 11.83 -19.11 -5.10
N LEU A 117 11.79 -18.15 -4.16
CA LEU A 117 10.53 -17.63 -3.64
C LEU A 117 9.82 -16.81 -4.73
N ALA A 118 8.67 -17.31 -5.19
CA ALA A 118 7.77 -16.62 -6.10
C ALA A 118 6.67 -15.90 -5.32
N ILE A 119 6.40 -14.63 -5.66
CA ILE A 119 5.32 -13.82 -5.08
C ILE A 119 4.45 -13.30 -6.22
N GLU A 120 3.13 -13.56 -6.21
CA GLU A 120 2.24 -13.06 -7.28
C GLU A 120 1.75 -11.63 -7.02
N SER A 121 1.41 -11.31 -5.77
CA SER A 121 0.92 -10.00 -5.35
C SER A 121 1.69 -9.51 -4.13
N LEU A 122 2.19 -8.28 -4.19
CA LEU A 122 2.86 -7.60 -3.07
C LEU A 122 2.06 -6.37 -2.65
N THR A 123 1.75 -6.28 -1.36
CA THR A 123 1.07 -5.14 -0.74
C THR A 123 1.94 -4.53 0.35
N LEU A 124 2.30 -3.25 0.22
CA LEU A 124 3.02 -2.49 1.25
C LEU A 124 2.18 -1.30 1.69
N GLU A 125 1.54 -1.44 2.84
CA GLU A 125 0.67 -0.44 3.46
C GLU A 125 1.36 0.17 4.67
N HIS A 126 1.48 1.49 4.67
CA HIS A 126 1.98 2.26 5.79
C HIS A 126 0.96 2.30 6.93
N GLN A 127 -0.32 2.46 6.59
CA GLN A 127 -1.50 2.63 7.46
C GLN A 127 -1.31 3.54 8.69
N SER A 128 -1.79 4.78 8.53
CA SER A 128 -2.59 5.48 9.54
C SER A 128 -3.43 6.56 8.86
N MET A 129 -4.75 6.36 8.76
CA MET A 129 -5.70 7.47 8.60
C MET A 129 -5.98 8.16 9.96
N ASP A 130 -5.15 7.89 10.98
CA ASP A 130 -5.15 8.63 12.24
C ASP A 130 -4.28 9.89 12.05
N PRO A 131 -4.89 11.10 11.99
CA PRO A 131 -4.19 12.36 11.79
C PRO A 131 -3.20 12.69 12.93
N ASP A 132 -3.27 11.97 14.06
CA ASP A 132 -2.39 12.15 15.22
C ASP A 132 -1.17 11.21 15.23
N SER A 133 -1.03 10.33 14.24
CA SER A 133 0.14 9.45 14.11
C SER A 133 1.29 10.23 13.45
N GLU A 134 2.30 10.63 14.21
CA GLU A 134 3.55 11.19 13.67
C GLU A 134 4.17 10.22 12.65
N VAL A 135 3.96 10.55 11.36
CA VAL A 135 4.52 9.88 10.19
C VAL A 135 5.98 10.24 10.11
N ASP A 136 6.87 9.40 10.62
CA ASP A 136 8.30 9.60 10.38
C ASP A 136 8.98 8.29 9.98
N GLY A 137 9.68 8.28 8.84
CA GLY A 137 10.60 7.24 8.32
C GLY A 137 10.05 5.88 7.84
N SER A 138 8.73 5.66 7.77
CA SER A 138 8.16 4.37 7.29
C SER A 138 8.57 4.01 5.87
N GLU A 139 8.80 5.04 5.05
CA GLU A 139 9.34 4.95 3.70
C GLU A 139 10.67 4.20 3.67
N GLU A 140 11.56 4.44 4.63
CA GLU A 140 12.88 3.79 4.69
C GLU A 140 12.75 2.28 4.92
N VAL A 141 11.80 1.86 5.76
CA VAL A 141 11.51 0.43 5.99
C VAL A 141 10.92 -0.21 4.73
N MET A 142 10.00 0.48 4.05
CA MET A 142 9.43 0.00 2.79
C MET A 142 10.51 -0.11 1.71
N GLN A 143 11.39 0.89 1.60
CA GLN A 143 12.52 0.91 0.66
C GLN A 143 13.44 -0.28 0.87
N VAL A 144 13.80 -0.57 2.12
CA VAL A 144 14.61 -1.75 2.43
C VAL A 144 13.87 -3.03 2.06
N LEU A 145 12.61 -3.19 2.48
CA LEU A 145 11.84 -4.40 2.13
C LEU A 145 11.79 -4.61 0.61
N CYS A 146 11.65 -3.54 -0.17
CA CYS A 146 11.68 -3.60 -1.63
C CYS A 146 13.06 -4.00 -2.16
N HIS A 147 14.12 -3.37 -1.65
CA HIS A 147 15.50 -3.67 -2.04
C HIS A 147 15.84 -5.15 -1.79
N GLU A 148 15.48 -5.64 -0.60
CA GLU A 148 15.75 -7.01 -0.18
C GLU A 148 14.92 -8.02 -0.99
N LEU A 149 13.65 -7.75 -1.24
CA LEU A 149 12.82 -8.58 -2.12
C LEU A 149 13.35 -8.59 -3.55
N GLN A 150 13.78 -7.45 -4.08
CA GLN A 150 14.38 -7.36 -5.42
C GLN A 150 15.69 -8.14 -5.52
N ALA A 151 16.52 -8.10 -4.47
CA ALA A 151 17.81 -8.79 -4.45
C ALA A 151 17.69 -10.30 -4.26
N HIS A 152 16.60 -10.78 -3.66
CA HIS A 152 16.53 -12.14 -3.13
C HIS A 152 15.35 -12.99 -3.60
N ALA A 153 14.23 -12.41 -4.07
CA ALA A 153 13.05 -13.15 -4.52
C ALA A 153 12.97 -13.25 -6.05
N ASP A 154 12.17 -14.20 -6.55
CA ASP A 154 11.84 -14.32 -7.97
C ASP A 154 10.70 -13.37 -8.34
N LEU A 155 11.06 -12.22 -8.90
CA LEU A 155 10.10 -11.21 -9.38
C LEU A 155 9.37 -11.62 -10.67
N GLY A 156 9.74 -12.74 -11.29
CA GLY A 156 9.06 -13.25 -12.48
C GLY A 156 7.59 -13.63 -12.22
N ALA A 157 7.25 -13.98 -10.97
CA ALA A 157 5.87 -14.28 -10.62
C ALA A 157 5.01 -13.03 -10.34
N LEU A 158 5.63 -11.87 -10.08
CA LEU A 158 4.92 -10.68 -9.60
C LEU A 158 4.02 -10.10 -10.70
N ARG A 159 2.72 -10.08 -10.44
CA ARG A 159 1.66 -9.54 -11.30
C ARG A 159 1.05 -8.26 -10.77
N GLU A 160 1.01 -8.10 -9.45
CA GLU A 160 0.34 -6.98 -8.80
C GLU A 160 1.20 -6.36 -7.69
N LEU A 161 1.24 -5.02 -7.68
CA LEU A 161 1.87 -4.21 -6.65
C LEU A 161 0.87 -3.21 -6.10
N VAL A 162 0.59 -3.26 -4.80
CA VAL A 162 -0.30 -2.35 -4.08
C VAL A 162 0.50 -1.60 -3.02
N VAL A 163 0.56 -0.27 -3.10
CA VAL A 163 1.37 0.53 -2.17
C VAL A 163 0.69 1.85 -1.82
N ASP A 164 0.93 2.38 -0.63
CA ASP A 164 0.41 3.71 -0.30
C ASP A 164 1.16 4.80 -1.10
N VAL A 165 2.49 4.78 -1.06
CA VAL A 165 3.36 5.78 -1.69
C VAL A 165 4.33 5.09 -2.65
N LEU A 166 4.45 5.59 -3.88
CA LEU A 166 5.43 5.11 -4.86
C LEU A 166 6.78 5.82 -4.67
N THR A 167 7.72 5.14 -4.02
CA THR A 167 9.12 5.57 -3.91
C THR A 167 9.94 5.16 -5.14
N THR A 168 11.16 5.69 -5.28
CA THR A 168 12.09 5.30 -6.36
C THR A 168 12.37 3.79 -6.35
N GLU A 169 12.58 3.21 -5.18
CA GLU A 169 12.90 1.80 -4.98
C GLU A 169 11.71 0.90 -5.35
N LEU A 170 10.48 1.38 -5.10
CA LEU A 170 9.26 0.69 -5.53
C LEU A 170 9.08 0.72 -7.06
N LEU A 171 9.42 1.84 -7.68
CA LEU A 171 9.43 1.96 -9.15
C LEU A 171 10.53 1.08 -9.78
N ASP A 172 11.66 0.92 -9.08
CA ASP A 172 12.74 0.01 -9.48
C ASP A 172 12.32 -1.45 -9.40
N LEU A 173 11.66 -1.84 -8.30
CA LEU A 173 11.07 -3.16 -8.14
C LEU A 173 10.05 -3.44 -9.26
N ALA A 174 9.13 -2.49 -9.48
CA ALA A 174 8.12 -2.61 -10.52
C ALA A 174 8.74 -2.77 -11.92
N SER A 175 9.82 -2.04 -12.19
CA SER A 175 10.54 -2.10 -13.46
C SER A 175 11.36 -3.38 -13.63
N ALA A 176 11.76 -4.00 -12.52
CA ALA A 176 12.47 -5.28 -12.51
C ALA A 176 11.54 -6.51 -12.62
N ALA A 177 10.23 -6.34 -12.42
CA ALA A 177 9.23 -7.39 -12.55
C ALA A 177 8.70 -7.50 -14.00
N PRO A 178 9.16 -8.48 -14.81
CA PRO A 178 8.87 -8.53 -16.26
C PRO A 178 7.42 -8.84 -16.59
N HIS A 179 6.65 -9.24 -15.59
CA HIS A 179 5.29 -9.75 -15.71
C HIS A 179 4.28 -8.92 -14.90
N LEU A 180 4.72 -7.79 -14.36
CA LEU A 180 3.85 -6.89 -13.62
C LEU A 180 2.75 -6.34 -14.53
N GLU A 181 1.50 -6.59 -14.14
CA GLU A 181 0.31 -6.18 -14.88
C GLU A 181 -0.40 -5.00 -14.20
N HIS A 182 -0.32 -4.93 -12.88
CA HIS A 182 -1.13 -4.05 -12.06
C HIS A 182 -0.27 -3.25 -11.06
N ILE A 183 -0.46 -1.94 -11.04
CA ILE A 183 -0.01 -1.08 -9.94
C ILE A 183 -1.24 -0.40 -9.34
N ASN A 184 -1.35 -0.45 -8.02
CA ASN A 184 -2.31 0.32 -7.24
C ASN A 184 -1.55 1.23 -6.28
N CYS A 185 -1.81 2.53 -6.32
CA CYS A 185 -1.24 3.45 -5.35
C CYS A 185 -2.18 4.59 -4.96
N VAL A 186 -1.89 5.21 -3.81
CA VAL A 186 -2.61 6.40 -3.36
C VAL A 186 -2.02 7.64 -4.02
N ALA A 187 -2.87 8.44 -4.66
CA ALA A 187 -2.48 9.75 -5.19
C ALA A 187 -2.47 10.76 -4.04
N THR A 188 -1.29 11.04 -3.50
CA THR A 188 -1.07 12.02 -2.43
C THR A 188 -0.37 13.28 -2.98
N SER A 189 -0.04 14.24 -2.11
CA SER A 189 0.55 15.54 -2.50
C SER A 189 1.92 15.46 -3.19
N THR A 190 2.56 14.30 -3.18
CA THR A 190 3.92 14.13 -3.69
C THR A 190 3.89 13.26 -4.94
N ALA A 191 4.16 13.87 -6.10
CA ALA A 191 4.21 13.11 -7.35
C ALA A 191 5.30 12.03 -7.31
N PRO A 192 5.08 10.84 -7.92
CA PRO A 192 6.07 9.76 -7.91
C PRO A 192 7.39 10.18 -8.58
N PRO A 193 8.56 9.83 -8.02
CA PRO A 193 9.89 10.23 -8.53
C PRO A 193 10.33 9.38 -9.72
N VAL A 194 9.60 9.50 -10.84
CA VAL A 194 9.81 8.67 -12.03
C VAL A 194 10.98 9.16 -12.89
N ASP A 195 11.97 8.30 -13.12
CA ASP A 195 12.96 8.46 -14.18
C ASP A 195 12.54 7.68 -15.44
N SER A 196 12.14 8.41 -16.49
CA SER A 196 11.67 7.82 -17.75
C SER A 196 12.71 7.03 -18.55
N ALA A 197 14.01 7.20 -18.24
CA ALA A 197 15.08 6.40 -18.84
C ALA A 197 15.21 5.02 -18.17
N ARG A 198 14.83 4.92 -16.89
CA ARG A 198 15.00 3.74 -16.04
C ARG A 198 13.70 2.95 -15.86
N HIS A 199 12.59 3.64 -15.61
CA HIS A 199 11.33 3.01 -15.23
C HIS A 199 10.46 2.77 -16.46
N ARG A 200 10.69 1.65 -17.15
CA ARG A 200 9.94 1.28 -18.35
C ARG A 200 9.38 -0.13 -18.21
N VAL A 201 8.09 -0.20 -17.89
CA VAL A 201 7.31 -1.44 -17.89
C VAL A 201 5.95 -1.14 -18.51
N ALA A 202 5.45 -2.01 -19.38
CA ALA A 202 4.12 -1.87 -19.93
C ALA A 202 3.10 -2.46 -18.95
N LEU A 203 2.35 -1.60 -18.27
CA LEU A 203 1.29 -2.06 -17.36
C LEU A 203 0.02 -2.37 -18.13
N ARG A 204 -0.71 -3.36 -17.66
CA ARG A 204 -2.09 -3.58 -18.10
C ARG A 204 -3.00 -2.54 -17.48
N ARG A 205 -2.91 -2.34 -16.17
CA ARG A 205 -3.78 -1.42 -15.43
C ARG A 205 -3.03 -0.63 -14.36
N LEU A 206 -3.36 0.65 -14.28
CA LEU A 206 -2.99 1.54 -13.18
C LEU A 206 -4.24 1.87 -12.37
N THR A 207 -4.19 1.69 -11.06
CA THR A 207 -5.25 2.09 -10.13
C THR A 207 -4.72 3.20 -9.23
N LEU A 208 -5.44 4.32 -9.17
CA LEU A 208 -5.10 5.48 -8.35
C LEU A 208 -6.21 5.70 -7.33
N VAL A 209 -5.88 5.53 -6.05
CA VAL A 209 -6.78 5.82 -4.94
C VAL A 209 -6.63 7.28 -4.58
N VAL A 210 -7.72 8.05 -4.62
CA VAL A 210 -7.74 9.49 -4.35
C VAL A 210 -8.51 9.73 -3.06
N PRO A 211 -7.84 9.98 -1.92
CA PRO A 211 -8.53 10.32 -0.69
C PRO A 211 -9.05 11.76 -0.80
N VAL A 212 -10.36 11.94 -0.61
CA VAL A 212 -11.01 13.24 -0.58
C VAL A 212 -11.55 13.46 0.82
N LEU A 213 -10.89 14.35 1.55
CA LEU A 213 -11.29 14.74 2.90
C LEU A 213 -12.41 15.79 2.82
N LEU A 214 -13.56 15.45 3.37
CA LEU A 214 -14.70 16.34 3.55
C LEU A 214 -14.56 16.97 4.94
N ARG A 215 -14.19 18.26 4.99
CA ARG A 215 -14.20 19.08 6.21
C ARG A 215 -15.45 19.96 6.21
N GLY A 216 -16.17 19.95 7.34
CA GLY A 216 -17.36 20.79 7.53
C GLY A 216 -17.02 22.29 7.60
N ASP A 217 -15.79 22.65 7.93
CA ASP A 217 -15.50 24.02 8.35
C ASP A 217 -14.94 24.86 7.20
N LEU A 218 -15.74 25.85 6.79
CA LEU A 218 -15.35 27.12 6.17
C LEU A 218 -14.16 27.05 5.19
N GLY A 219 -14.29 26.28 4.11
CA GLY A 219 -13.53 26.51 2.88
C GLY A 219 -12.01 26.43 3.01
N LEU A 220 -11.47 25.76 4.04
CA LEU A 220 -10.07 25.40 4.08
C LEU A 220 -9.86 24.19 3.18
N TYR A 221 -9.67 24.48 1.89
CA TYR A 221 -9.07 23.55 0.96
C TYR A 221 -7.71 23.11 1.52
N GLY A 222 -7.60 21.84 1.91
CA GLY A 222 -6.30 21.16 1.87
C GLY A 222 -5.78 21.12 0.43
N ALA A 223 -4.56 20.61 0.21
CA ALA A 223 -4.03 20.41 -1.13
C ALA A 223 -5.06 19.75 -2.06
N SER A 224 -5.16 20.23 -3.30
CA SER A 224 -6.17 19.77 -4.28
C SER A 224 -5.94 18.29 -4.63
N PRO A 225 -6.88 17.38 -4.30
CA PRO A 225 -6.67 15.95 -4.50
C PRO A 225 -6.70 15.55 -5.99
N LEU A 226 -7.34 16.34 -6.86
CA LEU A 226 -7.33 16.08 -8.30
C LEU A 226 -6.09 16.66 -9.00
N ALA A 227 -5.49 17.74 -8.50
CA ALA A 227 -4.17 18.18 -8.96
C ALA A 227 -3.10 17.12 -8.66
N ASP A 228 -3.16 16.52 -7.47
CA ASP A 228 -2.30 15.41 -7.05
C ASP A 228 -2.49 14.18 -7.96
N LEU A 229 -3.75 13.81 -8.24
CA LEU A 229 -4.09 12.78 -9.21
C LEU A 229 -3.51 13.08 -10.60
N ALA A 230 -3.68 14.31 -11.11
CA ALA A 230 -3.17 14.70 -12.42
C ALA A 230 -1.63 14.63 -12.46
N ALA A 231 -0.95 15.04 -11.39
CA ALA A 231 0.50 14.90 -11.27
C ALA A 231 0.94 13.42 -11.28
N HIS A 232 0.24 12.54 -10.55
CA HIS A 232 0.48 11.09 -10.57
C HIS A 232 0.28 10.49 -11.95
N LEU A 233 -0.82 10.83 -12.62
CA LEU A 233 -1.11 10.37 -13.98
C LEU A 233 -0.01 10.79 -14.96
N ARG A 234 0.47 12.04 -14.89
CA ARG A 234 1.57 12.51 -15.74
C ARG A 234 2.88 11.77 -15.45
N ALA A 235 3.22 11.59 -14.17
CA ALA A 235 4.45 10.90 -13.78
C ALA A 235 4.45 9.43 -14.22
N LEU A 236 3.33 8.72 -14.01
CA LEU A 236 3.21 7.29 -14.29
C LEU A 236 2.91 6.97 -15.76
N ALA A 237 2.76 7.98 -16.62
CA ALA A 237 2.52 7.77 -18.05
C ALA A 237 3.65 6.99 -18.74
N VAL A 238 4.86 6.98 -18.17
CA VAL A 238 5.99 6.17 -18.68
C VAL A 238 5.65 4.67 -18.76
N PHE A 239 4.75 4.19 -17.89
CA PHE A 239 4.36 2.79 -17.84
C PHE A 239 3.30 2.42 -18.89
N GLY A 240 2.74 3.39 -19.61
CA GLY A 240 1.88 3.15 -20.77
C GLY A 240 0.66 2.27 -20.51
N ALA A 241 0.01 2.44 -19.35
CA ALA A 241 -1.12 1.62 -18.92
C ALA A 241 -2.27 1.62 -19.94
N ALA A 242 -2.82 0.42 -20.24
CA ALA A 242 -3.96 0.27 -21.15
C ALA A 242 -5.32 0.51 -20.47
N GLU A 243 -5.38 0.34 -19.16
CA GLU A 243 -6.55 0.56 -18.31
C GLU A 243 -6.17 1.49 -17.16
N ILE A 244 -7.01 2.48 -16.87
CA ILE A 244 -6.86 3.35 -15.69
C ILE A 244 -8.12 3.26 -14.85
N ALA A 245 -7.94 3.05 -13.55
CA ALA A 245 -9.01 3.13 -12.57
C ALA A 245 -8.69 4.24 -11.56
N ILE A 246 -9.63 5.15 -11.36
CA ILE A 246 -9.57 6.20 -10.35
C ILE A 246 -10.58 5.81 -9.28
N CYS A 247 -10.11 5.59 -8.06
CA CYS A 247 -10.95 5.21 -6.93
C CYS A 247 -10.99 6.38 -5.94
N VAL A 248 -12.08 7.14 -5.93
CA VAL A 248 -12.25 8.29 -5.03
C VAL A 248 -12.77 7.78 -3.69
N HIS A 249 -11.96 7.94 -2.64
CA HIS A 249 -12.32 7.58 -1.28
C HIS A 249 -12.79 8.82 -0.53
N LEU A 250 -14.10 8.95 -0.34
CA LEU A 250 -14.70 10.03 0.43
C LEU A 250 -14.55 9.74 1.92
N CYS A 251 -13.88 10.65 2.64
CA CYS A 251 -13.61 10.54 4.07
C CYS A 251 -14.10 11.81 4.77
N MET A 252 -15.10 11.70 5.66
CA MET A 252 -15.50 12.82 6.52
C MET A 252 -14.60 12.87 7.74
N LEU A 253 -14.08 14.05 8.06
CA LEU A 253 -13.45 14.27 9.36
C LEU A 253 -14.55 14.53 10.41
N PRO A 254 -14.43 13.99 11.64
CA PRO A 254 -15.36 14.33 12.70
C PRO A 254 -15.31 15.83 12.99
N SER A 255 -16.47 16.49 13.06
CA SER A 255 -16.59 17.89 13.48
C SER A 255 -15.97 18.10 14.85
N GLU A 256 -15.33 19.25 15.07
CA GLU A 256 -14.77 19.54 16.39
C GLU A 256 -15.91 19.68 17.44
N PRO A 257 -15.68 19.29 18.70
CA PRO A 257 -16.70 19.44 19.74
C PRO A 257 -17.10 20.91 19.91
N GLY A 258 -18.32 21.25 19.53
CA GLY A 258 -18.87 22.61 19.65
C GLY A 258 -19.14 23.33 18.34
N GLU A 259 -18.87 22.71 17.20
CA GLU A 259 -19.32 23.19 15.89
C GLU A 259 -20.80 22.85 15.65
N ASP A 260 -21.53 23.79 15.03
CA ASP A 260 -22.93 23.57 14.63
C ASP A 260 -22.99 22.37 13.66
N GLU A 261 -24.02 21.51 13.79
CA GLU A 261 -24.24 20.39 12.85
C GLU A 261 -24.35 20.93 11.43
N LEU A 262 -23.28 20.79 10.65
CA LEU A 262 -23.27 21.20 9.26
C LEU A 262 -24.08 20.20 8.43
N ASP A 263 -24.91 20.71 7.52
CA ASP A 263 -25.62 19.87 6.57
C ASP A 263 -24.59 19.17 5.66
N VAL A 264 -24.41 17.88 5.88
CA VAL A 264 -23.41 17.07 5.18
C VAL A 264 -23.65 17.08 3.68
N ASP A 265 -24.92 17.12 3.23
CA ASP A 265 -25.24 17.18 1.81
C ASP A 265 -24.75 18.48 1.18
N VAL A 266 -24.83 19.60 1.92
CA VAL A 266 -24.30 20.90 1.49
C VAL A 266 -22.76 20.90 1.48
N ALA A 267 -22.13 20.34 2.51
CA ALA A 267 -20.66 20.23 2.57
C ALA A 267 -20.12 19.46 1.37
N VAL A 268 -20.71 18.29 1.10
CA VAL A 268 -20.29 17.46 -0.03
C VAL A 268 -20.58 18.13 -1.35
N GLN A 269 -21.78 18.67 -1.56
CA GLN A 269 -22.10 19.35 -2.82
C GLN A 269 -21.16 20.54 -3.07
N PHE A 270 -20.81 21.29 -2.03
CA PHE A 270 -19.82 22.37 -2.12
C PHE A 270 -18.44 21.83 -2.51
N THR A 271 -17.93 20.82 -1.79
CA THR A 271 -16.61 20.22 -2.11
C THR A 271 -16.57 19.66 -3.52
N LEU A 272 -17.62 18.95 -3.95
CA LEU A 272 -17.68 18.35 -5.29
C LEU A 272 -17.74 19.40 -6.40
N ASN A 273 -18.49 20.49 -6.20
CA ASN A 273 -18.52 21.61 -7.15
C ASN A 273 -17.16 22.31 -7.26
N MET A 274 -16.40 22.38 -6.17
CA MET A 274 -15.08 22.99 -6.17
C MET A 274 -14.03 22.13 -6.88
N LEU A 275 -14.21 20.80 -6.89
CA LEU A 275 -13.37 19.85 -7.64
C LEU A 275 -13.69 19.82 -9.15
N GLU A 276 -14.84 20.36 -9.57
CA GLU A 276 -15.30 20.31 -10.96
C GLU A 276 -14.28 20.85 -11.99
N PRO A 277 -13.64 22.03 -11.79
CA PRO A 277 -12.66 22.56 -12.74
C PRO A 277 -11.37 21.73 -12.83
N GLU A 278 -11.01 21.02 -11.76
CA GLU A 278 -9.74 20.27 -11.66
C GLU A 278 -9.76 19.00 -12.51
N TRP A 279 -10.95 18.48 -12.86
CA TRP A 279 -11.10 17.37 -13.81
C TRP A 279 -10.54 17.67 -15.19
N HIS A 280 -10.46 18.95 -15.58
CA HIS A 280 -9.81 19.33 -16.82
C HIS A 280 -8.33 18.91 -16.85
N GLU A 281 -7.60 19.15 -15.74
CA GLU A 281 -6.20 18.79 -15.61
C GLU A 281 -5.98 17.27 -15.62
N VAL A 282 -6.90 16.54 -14.99
CA VAL A 282 -6.95 15.06 -15.05
C VAL A 282 -7.14 14.60 -16.49
N GLY A 283 -8.05 15.24 -17.23
CA GLY A 283 -8.28 14.98 -18.65
C GLY A 283 -7.05 15.22 -19.52
N GLU A 284 -6.30 16.31 -19.27
CA GLU A 284 -5.02 16.57 -19.94
C GLU A 284 -3.96 15.52 -19.58
N ALA A 285 -3.88 15.11 -18.31
CA ALA A 285 -2.95 14.08 -17.84
C ALA A 285 -3.22 12.70 -18.46
N LEU A 286 -4.50 12.33 -18.63
CA LEU A 286 -4.90 11.13 -19.37
C LEU A 286 -4.48 11.19 -20.85
N GLY A 287 -4.26 12.40 -21.38
CA GLY A 287 -3.74 12.67 -22.72
C GLY A 287 -2.42 11.97 -23.04
N TYR A 288 -1.61 11.68 -22.02
CA TYR A 288 -0.30 11.03 -22.15
C TYR A 288 -0.41 9.50 -22.39
N TYR A 289 -1.57 8.90 -22.18
CA TYR A 289 -1.80 7.47 -22.34
C TYR A 289 -2.35 7.15 -23.74
N ALA A 290 -1.47 7.09 -24.73
CA ALA A 290 -1.86 6.81 -26.12
C ALA A 290 -2.56 5.44 -26.31
N SER A 291 -2.30 4.48 -25.42
CA SER A 291 -2.85 3.12 -25.43
C SER A 291 -4.10 2.94 -24.56
N LEU A 292 -4.64 4.00 -23.94
CA LEU A 292 -5.76 3.88 -23.01
C LEU A 292 -7.02 3.37 -23.71
N ARG A 293 -7.61 2.29 -23.18
CA ARG A 293 -8.83 1.65 -23.70
C ARG A 293 -9.99 1.66 -22.72
N MET A 294 -9.72 1.86 -21.43
CA MET A 294 -10.73 1.84 -20.39
C MET A 294 -10.36 2.84 -19.29
N LEU A 295 -11.34 3.65 -18.89
CA LEU A 295 -11.27 4.54 -17.75
C LEU A 295 -12.41 4.17 -16.79
N THR A 296 -12.08 3.75 -15.57
CA THR A 296 -13.07 3.46 -14.53
C THR A 296 -12.98 4.53 -13.45
N LEU A 297 -14.12 5.05 -13.02
CA LEU A 297 -14.24 5.89 -11.84
C LEU A 297 -15.11 5.14 -10.83
N GLU A 298 -14.51 4.81 -9.70
CA GLU A 298 -15.17 4.17 -8.57
C GLU A 298 -15.25 5.18 -7.43
N VAL A 299 -16.43 5.36 -6.85
CA VAL A 299 -16.60 6.22 -5.67
C VAL A 299 -16.88 5.33 -4.47
N ARG A 300 -16.00 5.38 -3.47
CA ARG A 300 -16.16 4.63 -2.22
C ARG A 300 -16.48 5.60 -1.09
N ASN A 301 -17.68 5.48 -0.56
CA ASN A 301 -18.07 6.17 0.65
C ASN A 301 -17.57 5.37 1.88
N MET A 302 -16.57 5.89 2.57
CA MET A 302 -16.01 5.25 3.77
C MET A 302 -16.78 5.64 5.05
N THR A 303 -17.91 6.34 4.93
CA THR A 303 -18.73 6.84 6.04
C THR A 303 -20.20 6.40 5.97
N TYR A 304 -20.90 6.37 7.10
CA TYR A 304 -22.31 5.98 7.21
C TYR A 304 -23.26 7.05 6.63
N MET A 305 -23.20 7.31 5.33
CA MET A 305 -24.09 8.24 4.61
C MET A 305 -24.82 7.49 3.47
N PRO A 306 -26.05 7.89 3.10
CA PRO A 306 -26.81 7.21 2.05
C PRO A 306 -26.16 7.39 0.65
N ASP A 307 -25.81 6.27 0.01
CA ASP A 307 -24.92 6.18 -1.17
C ASP A 307 -25.40 6.92 -2.45
N GLN A 308 -26.69 7.24 -2.61
CA GLN A 308 -27.24 7.54 -3.95
C GLN A 308 -26.95 8.93 -4.53
N ALA A 309 -26.52 9.93 -3.73
CA ALA A 309 -26.32 11.29 -4.23
C ALA A 309 -24.89 11.54 -4.75
N TYR A 310 -23.87 10.85 -4.21
CA TYR A 310 -22.47 11.18 -4.45
C TYR A 310 -21.91 10.60 -5.75
N ASP A 311 -22.25 9.33 -6.04
CA ASP A 311 -21.86 8.65 -7.29
C ASP A 311 -22.35 9.44 -8.51
N THR A 312 -23.55 10.00 -8.41
CA THR A 312 -24.14 10.85 -9.46
C THR A 312 -23.45 12.19 -9.62
N LEU A 313 -22.98 12.84 -8.54
CA LEU A 313 -22.38 14.17 -8.62
C LEU A 313 -20.92 14.12 -9.09
N LEU A 314 -20.08 13.26 -8.52
CA LEU A 314 -18.70 13.06 -8.97
C LEU A 314 -18.64 12.47 -10.38
N GLY A 315 -19.48 11.48 -10.65
CA GLY A 315 -19.58 10.86 -11.96
C GLY A 315 -20.04 11.85 -13.04
N ALA A 316 -21.03 12.70 -12.74
CA ALA A 316 -21.48 13.74 -13.65
C ALA A 316 -20.42 14.83 -13.87
N ALA A 317 -19.75 15.28 -12.80
CA ALA A 317 -18.66 16.27 -12.89
C ALA A 317 -17.51 15.75 -13.76
N ALA A 318 -17.09 14.51 -13.56
CA ALA A 318 -16.07 13.86 -14.39
C ALA A 318 -16.54 13.74 -15.85
N ALA A 319 -17.78 13.28 -16.10
CA ALA A 319 -18.31 13.15 -17.45
C ALA A 319 -18.43 14.49 -18.20
N HIS A 320 -18.71 15.59 -17.49
CA HIS A 320 -18.82 16.92 -18.08
C HIS A 320 -17.46 17.57 -18.39
N ASN A 321 -16.45 17.33 -17.55
CA ASN A 321 -15.18 18.05 -17.61
C ASN A 321 -14.03 17.26 -18.26
N LEU A 322 -14.16 15.94 -18.39
CA LEU A 322 -13.22 15.13 -19.15
C LEU A 322 -13.38 15.36 -20.67
N PRO A 323 -12.29 15.35 -21.44
CA PRO A 323 -12.36 15.36 -22.90
C PRO A 323 -13.30 14.26 -23.43
N VAL A 324 -14.08 14.58 -24.47
CA VAL A 324 -15.12 13.70 -25.04
C VAL A 324 -14.65 12.26 -25.26
N LYS A 325 -13.43 12.06 -25.78
CA LYS A 325 -12.85 10.72 -26.00
C LYS A 325 -12.77 9.85 -24.75
N TYR A 326 -12.67 10.44 -23.56
CA TYR A 326 -12.58 9.74 -22.28
C TYR A 326 -13.94 9.63 -21.59
N ALA A 327 -14.84 10.58 -21.81
CA ALA A 327 -16.22 10.49 -21.35
C ALA A 327 -16.91 9.23 -21.90
N ASP A 328 -16.67 8.88 -23.17
CA ASP A 328 -17.19 7.65 -23.79
C ASP A 328 -16.58 6.36 -23.20
N MET A 329 -15.40 6.45 -22.58
CA MET A 329 -14.71 5.33 -21.93
C MET A 329 -15.03 5.20 -20.44
N LEU A 330 -15.55 6.26 -19.84
CA LEU A 330 -15.80 6.38 -18.41
C LEU A 330 -16.89 5.40 -17.98
N ARG A 331 -16.51 4.48 -17.09
CA ARG A 331 -17.46 3.62 -16.38
C ARG A 331 -17.54 4.08 -14.93
N LEU A 332 -18.74 4.45 -14.50
CA LEU A 332 -19.06 4.71 -13.11
C LEU A 332 -19.40 3.36 -12.45
N VAL A 333 -18.69 3.04 -11.37
CA VAL A 333 -18.83 1.79 -10.60
C VAL A 333 -19.06 2.14 -9.14
#